data_AF-A0A4R5EGJ2-F1
#
_entry.id   AF-A0A4R5EGJ2-F1
#
_cell.length_a   1.000
_cell.length_b   1.000
_cell.length_c   1.000
_cell.angle_alpha   90.00
_cell.angle_beta   90.00
_cell.angle_gamma   90.00
#
_symmetry.space_group_name_H-M   'P 1'
#
loop_
_entity.id
_entity.type
_entity.pdbx_description
1 polymer ?
#
loop_
_entity_poly.entity_id
_entity_poly.type
_entity_poly.pdbx_seq_one_letter_code
_entity_poly.pdbx_strand_id
1 'polypeptide(L)' 'MRKLSCFFVLLAAPAWAETFDRPIPQAQSATAEFWYAMACIALIVAMVAVQRLVSRR' A
#
# COMPACT_ATOMS: atom_id res chain seq x y z
N MET A 1 46.90 -18.31 -14.63
CA MET A 1 45.45 -18.60 -14.57
C MET A 1 44.88 -18.55 -13.15
N ARG A 2 45.53 -19.18 -12.15
CA ARG A 2 45.04 -19.21 -10.75
C ARG A 2 44.73 -17.85 -10.10
N LYS A 3 45.52 -16.81 -10.38
CA LYS A 3 45.28 -15.46 -9.81
C LYS A 3 44.07 -14.75 -10.42
N LEU A 4 43.79 -14.98 -11.70
CA LEU A 4 42.61 -14.45 -12.39
C LEU A 4 41.34 -15.10 -11.85
N SER A 5 41.37 -16.41 -11.61
CA SER A 5 40.23 -17.13 -11.02
C SER A 5 39.84 -16.58 -9.65
N CYS A 6 40.79 -16.30 -8.76
CA CYS A 6 40.50 -15.68 -7.46
C CYS A 6 39.90 -14.28 -7.59
N PHE A 7 40.33 -13.50 -8.58
CA PHE A 7 39.81 -12.15 -8.82
C PHE A 7 38.33 -12.18 -9.23
N PHE A 8 37.95 -13.10 -10.12
CA PHE A 8 36.55 -13.24 -10.54
C PHE A 8 35.64 -13.76 -9.44
N VAL A 9 36.15 -14.58 -8.51
CA VAL A 9 35.37 -15.05 -7.34
C VAL A 9 35.04 -13.90 -6.39
N LEU A 10 35.97 -12.96 -6.19
CA LEU A 10 35.73 -11.79 -5.33
C LEU A 10 34.73 -10.80 -5.95
N LEU A 11 34.72 -10.68 -7.28
CA LEU A 11 33.73 -9.87 -8.01
C LEU A 11 32.31 -10.45 -7.94
N ALA A 12 32.17 -11.75 -7.78
CA ALA A 12 30.89 -12.44 -7.66
C ALA A 12 30.37 -12.53 -6.21
N ALA A 13 31.09 -11.95 -5.24
CA ALA A 13 30.63 -11.92 -3.86
C ALA A 13 29.40 -11.00 -3.72
N PRO A 14 28.40 -11.39 -2.90
CA PRO A 14 27.27 -10.52 -2.62
C PRO A 14 27.75 -9.21 -2.00
N ALA A 15 27.29 -8.09 -2.53
CA ALA A 15 27.55 -6.79 -1.92
C ALA A 15 26.99 -6.78 -0.49
N TRP A 16 27.71 -6.18 0.45
CA TRP A 16 27.17 -5.82 1.76
C TRP A 16 26.19 -4.67 1.59
N ALA A 17 25.02 -5.00 1.05
CA ALA A 17 23.87 -4.10 0.97
C ALA A 17 23.20 -4.04 2.34
N GLU A 18 22.69 -2.86 2.68
CA GLU A 18 21.82 -2.69 3.84
C GLU A 18 20.64 -3.67 3.76
N THR A 19 20.21 -4.19 4.91
CA THR A 19 19.08 -5.12 4.96
C THR A 19 17.84 -4.39 4.46
N PHE A 20 17.16 -4.97 3.46
CA PHE A 20 15.90 -4.42 2.96
C PHE A 20 14.88 -4.38 4.10
N ASP A 21 14.59 -3.17 4.58
CA ASP A 21 13.53 -2.97 5.55
C ASP A 21 12.19 -2.96 4.81
N ARG A 22 11.32 -3.90 5.16
CA ARG A 22 10.01 -3.98 4.52
C ARG A 22 9.20 -2.77 4.94
N PRO A 23 8.53 -2.05 4.02
CA PRO A 23 7.58 -1.02 4.40
C PRO A 23 6.51 -1.66 5.28
N ILE A 24 6.49 -1.32 6.57
CA ILE A 24 5.42 -1.75 7.47
C ILE A 24 4.18 -0.97 7.04
N PRO A 25 3.03 -1.62 6.79
CA PRO A 25 1.79 -0.92 6.51
C PRO A 25 1.56 0.12 7.61
N GLN A 26 1.42 1.39 7.22
CA GLN A 26 1.09 2.45 8.16
C GLN A 26 -0.13 2.00 8.96
N ALA A 27 -0.06 2.12 10.29
CA ALA A 27 -1.19 1.81 11.16
C ALA A 27 -2.41 2.60 10.67
N GLN A 28 -3.58 1.95 10.67
CA GLN A 28 -4.86 2.54 10.32
C GLN A 28 -4.96 3.93 10.97
N SER A 29 -4.84 4.99 10.15
CA SER A 29 -4.73 6.33 10.70
C SER A 29 -6.10 6.80 11.15
N ALA A 30 -6.19 7.46 12.30
CA ALA A 30 -7.45 8.00 12.81
C ALA A 30 -8.14 8.91 11.77
N THR A 31 -7.36 9.60 10.92
CA THR A 31 -7.89 10.38 9.81
C THR A 31 -8.49 9.52 8.71
N ALA A 32 -7.86 8.40 8.32
CA ALA A 32 -8.40 7.48 7.33
C ALA A 32 -9.72 6.85 7.81
N GLU A 33 -9.81 6.46 9.08
CA GLU A 33 -11.03 5.92 9.68
C GLU A 33 -12.18 6.93 9.63
N PHE A 34 -11.90 8.18 9.99
CA PHE A 34 -12.87 9.26 9.96
C PHE A 34 -13.43 9.51 8.54
N TRP A 35 -12.54 9.60 7.55
CA TRP A 35 -12.96 9.83 6.16
C TRP A 35 -13.71 8.65 5.57
N TYR A 36 -13.33 7.42 5.93
CA TYR A 36 -14.06 6.22 5.55
C TYR A 36 -15.49 6.23 6.10
N ALA A 37 -15.66 6.54 7.39
CA ALA A 37 -16.99 6.63 8.01
C ALA A 37 -17.87 7.69 7.34
N MET A 38 -17.32 8.87 7.03
CA MET A 38 -18.02 9.93 6.31
C MET A 38 -18.45 9.49 4.91
N ALA A 39 -17.58 8.77 4.19
CA ALA A 39 -17.90 8.24 2.87
C ALA A 39 -19.04 7.21 2.92
N CYS A 40 -19.04 6.32 3.92
CA CYS A 40 -20.13 5.36 4.14
C CYS A 40 -21.47 6.06 4.40
N ILE A 41 -21.48 7.10 5.25
CA ILE A 41 -22.69 7.89 5.52
C ILE A 41 -23.18 8.57 4.23
N ALA A 42 -22.29 9.20 3.47
CA ALA A 42 -22.62 9.86 2.22
C ALA A 42 -23.23 8.87 1.20
N LEU A 43 -22.68 7.65 1.11
CA LEU A 43 -23.21 6.60 0.23
C LEU A 43 -24.65 6.22 0.60
N ILE A 44 -24.93 6.00 1.89
CA ILE A 44 -26.28 5.68 2.35
C ILE A 44 -27.26 6.82 2.03
N VAL A 45 -26.86 8.07 2.27
CA VAL A 45 -27.68 9.25 1.94
C VAL A 45 -27.98 9.30 0.44
N ALA A 46 -26.99 9.03 -0.41
CA ALA A 46 -27.18 9.00 -1.85
C ALA A 46 -28.18 7.91 -2.28
N MET A 47 -28.09 6.70 -1.71
CA MET A 47 -29.05 5.63 -1.98
C MET A 47 -30.48 6.03 -1.59
N VAL A 48 -30.67 6.63 -0.41
CA VAL A 48 -31.98 7.11 0.04
C VAL A 48 -32.50 8.23 -0.87
N ALA A 49 -31.64 9.15 -1.29
CA ALA A 49 -32.02 10.24 -2.18
C ALA A 49 -32.51 9.71 -3.54
N VAL A 50 -31.78 8.75 -4.12
CA VAL A 50 -32.17 8.09 -5.37
C VAL A 50 -33.47 7.32 -5.21
N GLN A 51 -33.61 6.53 -4.14
CA GLN A 51 -34.84 5.80 -3.87
C GLN A 51 -36.05 6.73 -3.79
N ARG A 52 -35.91 7.88 -3.11
CA ARG A 52 -36.98 8.89 -3.01
C ARG A 52 -37.29 9.56 -4.33
N LEU A 53 -36.27 9.83 -5.16
CA LEU A 53 -36.46 10.42 -6.48
C LEU A 53 -37.23 9.48 -7.41
N VAL A 54 -36.88 8.19 -7.41
CA VAL A 54 -37.53 7.18 -8.26
C VAL A 54 -38.93 6.85 -7.75
N SER A 55 -39.12 6.70 -6.44
CA SER A 55 -40.44 6.41 -5.83
C SER A 55 -41.49 7.50 -6.03
N ARG A 56 -41.09 8.70 -6.48
CA ARG A 56 -41.99 9.83 -6.77
C ARG A 56 -42.39 9.92 -8.26
N ARG A 57 -41.81 9.09 -9.12
CA ARG A 57 -42.32 8.85 -10.49
C ARG A 57 -43.34 7.74 -10.47
#